data_AF-A0AAV1MV28-F1
#
_entry.id   AF-A0AAV1MV28-F1
#
_cell.length_a   1.000
_cell.length_b   1.000
_cell.length_c   1.000
_cell.angle_alpha   90.00
_cell.angle_beta   90.00
_cell.angle_gamma   90.00
#
_symmetry.space_group_name_H-M   'P 1'
#
loop_
_entity.id
_entity.type
_entity.pdbx_description
1 polymer ?
#
loop_
_entity_poly.entity_id
_entity_poly.type
_entity_poly.pdbx_seq_one_letter_code
_entity_poly.pdbx_strand_id
1 'polypeptide(L)'
;MEMVWFAVLSLVHLQLYMRVGSAPICAYGQTGCHVPSLADLFDRVIQQSSRMHGISSDLHSEFEQYSFPSKNIIGKRKCHTHGIQTPDDKENVQRLGREELTEVILRLLGAWGNPLTQLHRSMSQDQNQDFNHYSSNKAMEISDMVHELRDGVAKMAEKMMLLGVLGNTVGYISSESLVPSSAFSFYKQGELNSIDHNDLLYCFRRDSNKVKNYLRILKCTTLPELDC
;
A
#
# COMPACT_ATOMS: atom_id res chain seq x y z
N MET A 1 -38.54 5.57 32.75
CA MET A 1 -38.92 5.55 31.31
C MET A 1 -37.71 5.87 30.44
N GLU A 2 -37.01 6.97 30.68
CA GLU A 2 -35.73 7.38 30.06
C GLU A 2 -34.72 6.25 29.78
N MET A 3 -34.36 5.46 30.80
CA MET A 3 -33.36 4.37 30.69
C MET A 3 -33.73 3.29 29.65
N VAL A 4 -35.02 3.05 29.44
CA VAL A 4 -35.50 2.06 28.45
C VAL A 4 -35.29 2.59 27.03
N TRP A 5 -35.49 3.89 26.81
CA TRP A 5 -35.27 4.52 25.51
C TRP A 5 -33.79 4.54 25.12
N PHE A 6 -32.89 4.80 26.07
CA PHE A 6 -31.45 4.73 25.82
C PHE A 6 -30.97 3.31 25.47
N ALA A 7 -31.53 2.29 26.13
CA ALA A 7 -31.23 0.89 25.82
C ALA A 7 -31.72 0.50 24.42
N VAL A 8 -32.94 0.92 24.06
CA VAL A 8 -33.51 0.67 22.73
C VAL A 8 -32.71 1.39 21.63
N LEU A 9 -32.36 2.66 21.83
CA LEU A 9 -31.54 3.42 20.90
C LEU A 9 -30.15 2.79 20.71
N SER A 10 -29.52 2.33 21.80
CA SER A 10 -28.22 1.67 21.74
C SER A 10 -28.28 0.33 20.99
N LEU A 11 -29.35 -0.45 21.19
CA LEU A 11 -29.58 -1.70 20.48
C LEU A 11 -29.86 -1.49 18.99
N VAL A 12 -30.64 -0.46 18.64
CA VAL A 12 -30.89 -0.07 17.25
C VAL A 12 -29.60 0.42 16.58
N HIS A 13 -28.76 1.18 17.31
CA HIS A 13 -27.47 1.64 16.80
C HIS A 13 -26.48 0.48 16.60
N LEU A 14 -26.44 -0.48 17.52
CA LEU A 14 -25.66 -1.71 17.35
C LEU A 14 -26.16 -2.55 16.17
N GLN A 15 -27.48 -2.68 16.00
CA GLN A 15 -28.07 -3.40 14.86
C GLN A 15 -27.77 -2.71 13.53
N LEU A 16 -27.79 -1.37 13.49
CA LEU A 16 -27.38 -0.60 12.32
C LEU A 16 -25.88 -0.76 12.04
N TYR A 17 -25.03 -0.73 13.07
CA TYR A 17 -23.59 -0.96 12.94
C TYR A 17 -23.28 -2.37 12.40
N MET A 18 -24.01 -3.39 12.87
CA MET A 18 -23.90 -4.77 12.36
C MET A 18 -24.50 -4.95 10.95
N ARG A 19 -25.44 -4.09 10.53
CA ARG A 19 -26.01 -4.06 9.16
C ARG A 19 -25.16 -3.28 8.16
N VAL A 20 -24.23 -2.46 8.63
CA VAL A 20 -23.20 -1.78 7.82
C VAL A 20 -21.93 -2.64 7.75
N GLY A 21 -22.05 -3.95 7.89
CA GLY A 21 -21.16 -4.84 7.14
C GLY A 21 -21.62 -4.78 5.69
N SER A 22 -20.80 -4.24 4.79
CA SER A 22 -21.05 -4.41 3.37
C SER A 22 -21.15 -5.91 3.11
N ALA A 23 -22.36 -6.43 2.91
CA ALA A 23 -22.52 -7.77 2.39
C ALA A 23 -21.71 -7.81 1.08
N PRO A 24 -20.92 -8.86 0.81
CA PRO A 24 -20.39 -9.01 -0.52
C PRO A 24 -21.59 -8.94 -1.46
N ILE A 25 -21.47 -8.12 -2.52
CA ILE A 25 -22.52 -7.90 -3.54
C ILE A 25 -22.97 -9.24 -4.17
N CYS A 26 -22.29 -10.33 -3.84
CA CYS A 26 -22.58 -11.68 -4.27
C CYS A 26 -22.81 -12.60 -3.07
N ALA A 27 -24.08 -12.91 -2.81
CA ALA A 27 -24.44 -14.13 -2.13
C ALA A 27 -24.04 -15.31 -3.04
N TYR A 28 -23.43 -16.34 -2.44
CA TYR A 28 -23.00 -17.57 -3.11
C TYR A 28 -24.03 -18.04 -4.16
N GLY A 29 -23.61 -18.16 -5.43
CA GLY A 29 -24.35 -18.92 -6.44
C GLY A 29 -25.22 -18.16 -7.44
N GLN A 30 -25.12 -16.83 -7.59
CA GLN A 30 -25.75 -16.17 -8.74
C GLN A 30 -24.89 -16.26 -10.01
N THR A 31 -25.48 -16.80 -11.08
CA THR A 31 -24.93 -16.79 -12.45
C THR A 31 -24.60 -15.36 -12.86
N GLY A 32 -23.31 -15.01 -12.84
CA GLY A 32 -22.82 -13.66 -13.14
C GLY A 32 -21.88 -13.09 -12.08
N CYS A 33 -21.84 -13.65 -10.86
CA CYS A 33 -20.81 -13.28 -9.89
C CYS A 33 -19.72 -14.35 -9.76
N HIS A 34 -18.61 -14.10 -10.44
CA HIS A 34 -17.40 -14.90 -10.30
C HIS A 34 -16.67 -14.50 -9.02
N VAL A 35 -16.64 -15.40 -8.03
CA VAL A 35 -15.76 -15.24 -6.87
C VAL A 35 -14.32 -15.33 -7.40
N PRO A 36 -13.49 -14.28 -7.26
CA PRO A 36 -12.17 -14.27 -7.85
C PRO A 36 -11.33 -15.42 -7.31
N SER A 37 -10.66 -16.15 -8.21
CA SER A 37 -9.67 -17.17 -7.85
C SER A 37 -8.46 -16.52 -7.18
N LEU A 38 -7.59 -17.32 -6.56
CA LEU A 38 -6.36 -16.78 -5.98
C LEU A 38 -5.45 -16.19 -7.07
N ALA A 39 -5.40 -16.83 -8.25
CA ALA A 39 -4.70 -16.30 -9.41
C ALA A 39 -5.25 -14.93 -9.85
N ASP A 40 -6.59 -14.79 -9.91
CA ASP A 40 -7.23 -13.51 -10.27
C ASP A 40 -6.87 -12.40 -9.28
N LEU A 41 -6.78 -12.72 -7.98
CA LEU A 41 -6.36 -11.74 -6.97
C LEU A 41 -4.90 -11.33 -7.16
N PHE A 42 -4.01 -12.30 -7.36
CA PHE A 42 -2.59 -12.03 -7.67
C PHE A 42 -2.44 -11.12 -8.90
N ASP A 43 -3.15 -11.42 -9.99
CA ASP A 43 -3.07 -10.63 -11.22
C ASP A 43 -3.51 -9.18 -11.01
N ARG A 44 -4.60 -8.98 -10.27
CA ARG A 44 -5.09 -7.63 -9.94
C ARG A 44 -4.10 -6.84 -9.10
N VAL A 45 -3.57 -7.41 -8.01
CA VAL A 45 -2.61 -6.69 -7.15
C VAL A 45 -1.26 -6.47 -7.84
N ILE A 46 -0.82 -7.39 -8.71
CA ILE A 46 0.40 -7.23 -9.51
C ILE A 46 0.21 -6.13 -10.57
N GLN A 47 -0.94 -6.10 -11.24
CA GLN A 47 -1.25 -5.05 -12.21
C GLN A 47 -1.31 -3.68 -11.52
N GLN A 48 -2.02 -3.58 -10.40
CA GLN A 48 -2.16 -2.35 -9.64
C GLN A 48 -0.83 -1.85 -9.07
N SER A 49 0.00 -2.74 -8.50
CA SER A 49 1.35 -2.39 -8.03
C SER A 49 2.28 -1.97 -9.16
N SER A 50 2.15 -2.59 -10.36
CA SER A 50 2.92 -2.19 -11.54
C SER A 50 2.55 -0.79 -12.00
N ARG A 51 1.25 -0.44 -12.02
CA ARG A 51 0.78 0.91 -12.35
C ARG A 51 1.24 1.95 -11.31
N MET A 52 1.07 1.66 -10.03
CA MET A 52 1.53 2.52 -8.92
C MET A 52 3.03 2.83 -9.02
N HIS A 53 3.85 1.81 -9.28
CA HIS A 53 5.28 1.99 -9.49
C HIS A 53 5.60 2.83 -10.75
N GLY A 54 4.86 2.64 -11.85
CA GLY A 54 4.98 3.45 -13.06
C GLY A 54 4.77 4.94 -12.77
N ILE A 55 3.64 5.28 -12.16
CA ILE A 55 3.31 6.67 -11.79
C ILE A 55 4.35 7.26 -10.83
N SER A 56 4.80 6.47 -9.84
CA SER A 56 5.87 6.89 -8.92
C SER A 56 7.18 7.17 -9.63
N SER A 57 7.54 6.36 -10.64
CA SER A 57 8.76 6.56 -11.43
C SER A 57 8.68 7.80 -12.29
N ASP A 58 7.53 8.04 -12.91
CA ASP A 58 7.27 9.22 -13.74
C ASP A 58 7.33 10.49 -12.87
N LEU A 59 6.61 10.51 -11.75
CA LEU A 59 6.59 11.65 -10.83
C LEU A 59 7.98 11.98 -10.27
N HIS A 60 8.76 10.96 -9.89
CA HIS A 60 10.15 11.17 -9.45
C HIS A 60 11.01 11.77 -10.56
N SER A 61 10.90 11.26 -11.78
CA SER A 61 11.73 11.70 -12.92
C SER A 61 11.40 13.14 -13.33
N GLU A 62 10.11 13.49 -13.37
CA GLU A 62 9.63 14.84 -13.66
C GLU A 62 10.06 15.83 -12.57
N PHE A 63 9.99 15.42 -11.30
CA PHE A 63 10.43 16.25 -10.18
C PHE A 63 11.95 16.48 -10.17
N GLU A 64 12.76 15.46 -10.48
CA GLU A 64 14.21 15.62 -10.63
C GLU A 64 14.56 16.59 -11.78
N GLN A 65 13.87 16.48 -12.91
CA GLN A 65 14.07 17.40 -14.04
C GLN A 65 13.70 18.84 -13.70
N TYR A 66 12.60 19.05 -12.98
CA TYR A 66 12.12 20.37 -12.58
C TYR A 66 12.99 21.01 -11.49
N SER A 67 13.31 20.26 -10.43
CA SER A 67 13.97 20.80 -9.23
C SER A 67 15.50 20.80 -9.30
N PHE A 68 16.10 19.87 -10.07
CA PHE A 68 17.55 19.66 -10.09
C PHE A 68 18.14 19.37 -11.49
N PRO A 69 17.89 20.22 -12.51
CA PRO A 69 18.29 19.96 -13.90
C PRO A 69 19.81 19.78 -14.12
N SER A 70 20.67 20.12 -13.14
CA SER A 70 22.13 20.07 -13.28
C SER A 70 22.89 19.57 -12.04
N LYS A 71 22.25 18.84 -11.11
CA LYS A 71 22.93 18.37 -9.87
C LYS A 71 22.78 16.87 -9.65
N ASN A 72 23.91 16.20 -9.54
CA ASN A 72 24.01 14.87 -8.96
C ASN A 72 23.78 14.98 -7.44
N ILE A 73 22.55 14.78 -6.97
CA ILE A 73 22.27 14.58 -5.54
C ILE A 73 22.83 13.20 -5.17
N ILE A 74 24.15 13.12 -4.96
CA ILE A 74 24.85 11.93 -4.50
C ILE A 74 24.87 11.98 -2.98
N GLY A 75 24.02 11.16 -2.38
CA GLY A 75 24.03 10.88 -0.95
C GLY A 75 23.38 9.52 -0.69
N LYS A 76 23.82 8.81 0.35
CA LYS A 76 23.08 7.64 0.85
C LYS A 76 21.73 8.13 1.40
N ARG A 77 20.73 8.23 0.54
CA ARG A 77 19.35 8.57 0.93
C ARG A 77 18.81 7.44 1.81
N LYS A 78 18.62 7.74 3.10
CA LYS A 78 17.96 6.83 4.03
C LYS A 78 16.46 7.01 3.88
N CYS A 79 15.74 5.91 3.72
CA CYS A 79 14.28 5.91 3.71
C CYS A 79 13.78 5.47 5.09
N HIS A 80 12.63 5.98 5.52
CA HIS A 80 12.01 5.61 6.80
C HIS A 80 11.72 4.10 6.92
N THR A 81 11.56 3.43 5.79
CA THR A 81 11.37 1.98 5.65
C THR A 81 12.65 1.15 5.79
N HIS A 82 13.82 1.75 6.01
CA HIS A 82 15.08 1.01 6.16
C HIS A 82 15.06 -0.02 7.32
N GLY A 83 14.25 0.23 8.36
CA GLY A 83 14.06 -0.72 9.45
C GLY A 83 13.20 -1.94 9.10
N ILE A 84 12.51 -1.92 7.95
CA ILE A 84 11.79 -3.09 7.43
C ILE A 84 12.83 -3.99 6.76
N GLN A 85 13.10 -5.13 7.38
CA GLN A 85 14.00 -6.14 6.81
C GLN A 85 13.44 -6.56 5.45
N THR A 86 14.12 -6.12 4.40
CA THR A 86 13.77 -6.43 3.02
C THR A 86 14.99 -7.07 2.38
N PRO A 87 14.84 -8.23 1.74
CA PRO A 87 15.93 -8.81 0.96
C PRO A 87 16.24 -7.88 -0.22
N ASP A 88 17.49 -7.44 -0.36
CA ASP A 88 17.87 -6.52 -1.44
C ASP A 88 18.20 -7.27 -2.76
N ASP A 89 18.43 -8.58 -2.71
CA ASP A 89 18.81 -9.46 -3.81
C ASP A 89 17.78 -10.57 -4.07
N LYS A 90 17.63 -10.96 -5.35
CA LYS A 90 16.64 -11.95 -5.81
C LYS A 90 16.77 -13.30 -5.10
N GLU A 91 17.99 -13.73 -4.77
CA GLU A 91 18.24 -15.01 -4.09
C GLU A 91 17.74 -14.97 -2.64
N ASN A 92 17.95 -13.89 -1.91
CA ASN A 92 17.40 -13.76 -0.56
C ASN A 92 15.87 -13.55 -0.54
N VAL A 93 15.26 -13.01 -1.60
CA VAL A 93 13.78 -12.92 -1.67
C VAL A 93 13.12 -14.29 -1.78
N GLN A 94 13.70 -15.21 -2.55
CA GLN A 94 13.19 -16.58 -2.66
C GLN A 94 13.35 -17.39 -1.36
N ARG A 95 14.25 -16.96 -0.47
CA ARG A 95 14.46 -17.57 0.85
C ARG A 95 13.44 -17.13 1.90
N LEU A 96 12.75 -16.00 1.70
CA LEU A 96 11.67 -15.61 2.60
C LEU A 96 10.46 -16.53 2.41
N GLY A 97 9.88 -16.95 3.53
CA GLY A 97 8.63 -17.69 3.50
C GLY A 97 7.50 -16.86 2.89
N ARG A 98 6.48 -17.51 2.33
CA ARG A 98 5.28 -16.83 1.79
C ARG A 98 4.62 -15.91 2.82
N GLU A 99 4.64 -16.31 4.10
CA GLU A 99 4.14 -15.54 5.23
C GLU A 99 4.95 -14.25 5.44
N GLU A 100 6.26 -14.37 5.62
CA GLU A 100 7.15 -13.23 5.83
C GLU A 100 7.13 -12.27 4.65
N LEU A 101 7.09 -12.79 3.41
CA LEU A 101 7.02 -11.98 2.20
C LEU A 101 5.71 -11.19 2.12
N THR A 102 4.57 -11.84 2.46
CA THR A 102 3.26 -11.19 2.54
C THR A 102 3.26 -10.08 3.59
N GLU A 103 3.82 -10.36 4.77
CA GLU A 103 3.93 -9.39 5.86
C GLU A 103 4.78 -8.18 5.45
N VAL A 104 5.95 -8.40 4.84
CA VAL A 104 6.85 -7.34 4.37
C VAL A 104 6.14 -6.44 3.34
N ILE A 105 5.37 -7.01 2.41
CA ILE A 105 4.57 -6.23 1.45
C ILE A 105 3.58 -5.31 2.17
N LEU A 106 2.84 -5.85 3.15
CA LEU A 106 1.83 -5.10 3.89
C LEU A 106 2.44 -4.01 4.79
N ARG A 107 3.60 -4.28 5.41
CA ARG A 107 4.36 -3.30 6.19
C ARG A 107 4.88 -2.16 5.30
N LEU A 108 5.40 -2.47 4.11
CA LEU A 108 5.84 -1.44 3.16
C LEU A 108 4.66 -0.55 2.75
N LEU A 109 3.55 -1.14 2.31
CA LEU A 109 2.35 -0.37 1.91
C LEU A 109 1.80 0.47 3.07
N GLY A 110 1.72 -0.10 4.27
CA GLY A 110 1.26 0.62 5.46
C GLY A 110 2.17 1.79 5.86
N ALA A 111 3.48 1.67 5.66
CA ALA A 111 4.44 2.72 5.97
C ALA A 111 4.33 3.96 5.06
N TRP A 112 3.65 3.87 3.91
CA TRP A 112 3.61 4.93 2.90
C TRP A 112 2.33 5.78 2.90
N GLY A 113 1.24 5.37 3.55
CA GLY A 113 -0.02 6.11 3.54
C GLY A 113 0.10 7.57 4.02
N ASN A 114 0.63 7.78 5.22
CA ASN A 114 0.81 9.13 5.77
C ASN A 114 1.83 9.98 4.99
N PRO A 115 3.04 9.47 4.67
CA PRO A 115 4.01 10.21 3.87
C PRO A 115 3.47 10.70 2.52
N LEU A 116 2.71 9.86 1.78
CA LEU A 116 2.12 10.26 0.50
C LEU A 116 1.00 11.28 0.66
N THR A 117 0.19 11.14 1.70
CA THR A 117 -0.83 12.14 2.03
C THR A 117 -0.20 13.50 2.33
N GLN A 118 0.93 13.52 3.07
CA GLN A 118 1.66 14.76 3.37
C GLN A 118 2.29 15.36 2.10
N LEU A 119 2.86 14.53 1.23
CA LEU A 119 3.43 14.93 -0.04
C LEU A 119 2.38 15.63 -0.93
N HIS A 120 1.22 14.99 -1.12
CA HIS A 120 0.11 15.55 -1.87
C HIS A 120 -0.31 16.93 -1.32
N ARG A 121 -0.55 17.03 0.00
CA ARG A 121 -0.93 18.30 0.62
C ARG A 121 0.11 19.38 0.39
N SER A 122 1.39 19.07 0.60
CA SER A 122 2.47 20.02 0.42
C SER A 122 2.60 20.50 -1.04
N MET A 123 2.51 19.59 -2.02
CA MET A 123 2.55 19.96 -3.44
C MET A 123 1.34 20.79 -3.86
N SER A 124 0.16 20.55 -3.28
CA SER A 124 -1.05 21.31 -3.59
C SER A 124 -1.04 22.76 -3.10
N GLN A 125 -0.19 23.07 -2.11
CA GLN A 125 -0.08 24.40 -1.47
C GLN A 125 1.01 25.29 -2.08
N ASP A 126 1.88 24.73 -2.92
CA ASP A 126 3.01 25.44 -3.52
C ASP A 126 2.55 26.34 -4.71
N GLN A 127 3.08 27.57 -4.78
CA GLN A 127 2.59 28.67 -5.61
C GLN A 127 2.77 28.49 -7.13
N ASN A 128 3.59 27.52 -7.58
CA ASN A 128 3.82 27.30 -9.02
C ASN A 128 2.75 26.40 -9.68
N GLN A 129 1.63 27.02 -10.08
CA GLN A 129 0.35 26.33 -10.32
C GLN A 129 0.38 25.16 -11.34
N ASP A 130 1.07 25.28 -12.48
CA ASP A 130 0.92 24.28 -13.55
C ASP A 130 1.67 22.96 -13.27
N PHE A 131 2.94 23.04 -12.89
CA PHE A 131 3.73 21.85 -12.52
C PHE A 131 3.20 21.20 -11.24
N ASN A 132 2.78 22.04 -10.29
CA ASN A 132 2.29 21.57 -8.99
C ASN A 132 0.92 20.90 -9.11
N HIS A 133 0.02 21.38 -9.98
CA HIS A 133 -1.27 20.74 -10.18
C HIS A 133 -1.14 19.34 -10.79
N TYR A 134 -0.25 19.15 -11.77
CA TYR A 134 -0.01 17.83 -12.35
C TYR A 134 0.67 16.88 -11.34
N SER A 135 1.71 17.36 -10.65
CA SER A 135 2.46 16.58 -9.68
C SER A 135 1.63 16.21 -8.44
N SER A 136 0.78 17.13 -7.95
CA SER A 136 -0.10 16.88 -6.81
C SER A 136 -1.19 15.86 -7.15
N ASN A 137 -1.75 15.90 -8.36
CA ASN A 137 -2.72 14.91 -8.82
C ASN A 137 -2.10 13.50 -8.89
N LYS A 138 -0.89 13.37 -9.43
CA LYS A 138 -0.14 12.10 -9.39
C LYS A 138 0.15 11.64 -7.96
N ALA A 139 0.53 12.56 -7.07
CA ALA A 139 0.78 12.27 -5.65
C ALA A 139 -0.48 11.79 -4.92
N MET A 140 -1.65 12.36 -5.24
CA MET A 140 -2.95 11.90 -4.73
C MET A 140 -3.30 10.53 -5.28
N GLU A 141 -3.14 10.32 -6.60
CA GLU A 141 -3.41 9.03 -7.25
C GLU A 141 -2.58 7.90 -6.62
N ILE A 142 -1.27 8.08 -6.46
CA ILE A 142 -0.43 7.06 -5.80
C ILE A 142 -0.78 6.87 -4.32
N SER A 143 -1.25 7.91 -3.63
CA SER A 143 -1.72 7.82 -2.24
C SER A 143 -2.93 6.88 -2.16
N ASP A 144 -3.93 7.09 -3.02
CA ASP A 144 -5.13 6.25 -3.08
C ASP A 144 -4.78 4.81 -3.47
N MET A 145 -3.92 4.65 -4.48
CA MET A 145 -3.46 3.33 -4.93
C MET A 145 -2.74 2.53 -3.84
N VAL A 146 -1.97 3.17 -2.95
CA VAL A 146 -1.33 2.47 -1.83
C VAL A 146 -2.36 1.88 -0.88
N HIS A 147 -3.42 2.62 -0.56
CA HIS A 147 -4.50 2.14 0.30
C HIS A 147 -5.26 0.97 -0.34
N GLU A 148 -5.71 1.15 -1.59
CA GLU A 148 -6.42 0.11 -2.33
C GLU A 148 -5.59 -1.15 -2.54
N LEU A 149 -4.30 -1.00 -2.87
CA LEU A 149 -3.40 -2.12 -3.07
C LEU A 149 -3.16 -2.87 -1.75
N ARG A 150 -3.03 -2.15 -0.64
CA ARG A 150 -2.89 -2.77 0.69
C ARG A 150 -4.10 -3.60 1.05
N ASP A 151 -5.30 -3.09 0.82
CA ASP A 151 -6.55 -3.82 1.04
C ASP A 151 -6.67 -5.03 0.11
N GLY A 152 -6.25 -4.89 -1.15
CA GLY A 152 -6.18 -5.99 -2.11
C GLY A 152 -5.23 -7.10 -1.67
N VAL A 153 -4.04 -6.75 -1.17
CA VAL A 153 -3.07 -7.71 -0.64
C VAL A 153 -3.58 -8.37 0.64
N ALA A 154 -4.26 -7.64 1.53
CA ALA A 154 -4.87 -8.21 2.73
C ALA A 154 -5.94 -9.26 2.37
N LYS A 155 -6.85 -8.95 1.44
CA LYS A 155 -7.86 -9.90 0.95
C LYS A 155 -7.24 -11.12 0.25
N MET A 156 -6.14 -10.92 -0.47
CA MET A 156 -5.36 -12.01 -1.07
C MET A 156 -4.75 -12.91 0.01
N ALA A 157 -4.14 -12.32 1.05
CA ALA A 157 -3.57 -13.05 2.18
C ALA A 157 -4.64 -13.86 2.94
N GLU A 158 -5.81 -13.28 3.20
CA GLU A 158 -6.96 -13.97 3.79
C GLU A 158 -7.36 -15.19 2.95
N LYS A 159 -7.42 -15.04 1.62
CA LYS A 159 -7.72 -16.17 0.73
C LYS A 159 -6.62 -17.24 0.76
N MET A 160 -5.35 -16.84 0.83
CA MET A 160 -4.24 -17.77 0.98
C MET A 160 -4.33 -18.55 2.30
N MET A 161 -4.73 -17.91 3.40
CA MET A 161 -4.98 -18.60 4.67
C MET A 161 -6.13 -19.61 4.56
N LEU A 162 -7.26 -19.22 3.94
CA LEU A 162 -8.40 -20.11 3.73
C LEU A 162 -8.06 -21.36 2.90
N LEU A 163 -7.09 -21.23 1.98
CA LEU A 163 -6.59 -22.34 1.16
C LEU A 163 -5.46 -23.14 1.84
N GLY A 164 -5.07 -22.81 3.07
CA GLY A 164 -3.97 -23.45 3.77
C GLY A 164 -2.58 -23.16 3.20
N VAL A 165 -2.45 -22.11 2.38
CA VAL A 165 -1.17 -21.67 1.79
C VAL A 165 -0.32 -20.93 2.83
N LEU A 166 -0.97 -20.16 3.71
CA LEU A 166 -0.37 -19.48 4.86
C LEU A 166 -0.88 -20.13 6.16
N GLY A 167 -0.04 -20.16 7.19
CA GLY A 167 -0.40 -20.60 8.53
C GLY A 167 -1.36 -19.63 9.25
N ASN A 168 -1.98 -20.12 10.32
CA ASN A 168 -2.96 -19.37 11.13
C ASN A 168 -2.37 -18.16 11.88
N THR A 169 -1.04 -18.02 11.91
CA THR A 169 -0.30 -16.90 12.51
C THR A 169 -0.56 -15.56 11.83
N VAL A 170 -1.09 -15.57 10.60
CA VAL A 170 -1.42 -14.36 9.82
C VAL A 170 -2.75 -13.72 10.24
N GLY A 171 -3.51 -14.35 11.15
CA GLY A 171 -4.78 -13.82 11.67
C GLY A 171 -4.68 -12.52 12.49
N TYR A 172 -3.46 -11.99 12.67
CA TYR A 172 -3.17 -10.75 13.42
C TYR A 172 -2.66 -9.60 12.55
N ILE A 173 -2.88 -9.64 11.23
CA ILE A 173 -2.69 -8.47 10.34
C ILE A 173 -3.85 -7.49 10.59
N SER A 174 -3.89 -6.94 11.79
CA SER A 174 -4.75 -5.80 12.08
C SER A 174 -4.11 -4.58 11.43
N SER A 175 -4.93 -3.78 10.75
CA SER A 175 -4.51 -2.68 9.89
C SER A 175 -3.59 -1.66 10.56
N GLU A 176 -3.62 -1.58 11.89
CA GLU A 176 -2.95 -0.56 12.68
C GLU A 176 -1.61 -0.99 13.30
N SER A 177 -1.35 -2.29 13.49
CA SER A 177 -0.12 -2.76 14.18
C SER A 177 1.12 -2.83 13.30
N LEU A 178 0.96 -2.69 11.98
CA LEU A 178 2.01 -2.91 10.97
C LEU A 178 2.68 -1.62 10.48
N VAL A 179 2.23 -0.44 10.94
CA VAL A 179 2.87 0.83 10.59
C VAL A 179 4.05 1.04 11.53
N PRO A 180 5.31 1.08 11.04
CA PRO A 180 6.45 1.37 11.90
C PRO A 180 6.26 2.76 12.52
N SER A 181 6.32 2.88 13.87
CA SER A 181 6.21 4.18 14.55
C SER A 181 7.25 5.20 14.08
N SER A 182 8.35 4.75 13.47
CA SER A 182 9.37 5.60 12.83
C SER A 182 8.88 6.31 11.57
N ALA A 183 7.82 5.85 10.90
CA ALA A 183 7.24 6.52 9.74
C ALA A 183 6.65 7.89 10.11
N PHE A 184 6.14 8.02 11.34
CA PHE A 184 5.52 9.25 11.84
C PHE A 184 6.54 10.35 12.20
N SER A 185 7.79 10.01 12.51
CA SER A 185 8.81 10.98 12.94
C SER A 185 9.89 11.27 11.88
N PHE A 186 9.92 10.53 10.77
CA PHE A 186 10.99 10.64 9.78
C PHE A 186 10.94 11.92 8.96
N TYR A 187 9.73 12.37 8.61
CA TYR A 187 9.50 13.63 7.93
C TYR A 187 8.94 14.63 8.95
N LYS A 188 9.52 15.84 9.02
CA LYS A 188 9.02 16.86 9.95
C LYS A 188 7.56 17.12 9.64
N GLN A 189 6.75 17.22 10.70
CA GLN A 189 5.37 17.68 10.61
C GLN A 189 5.39 19.20 10.36
N GLY A 190 5.65 19.60 9.12
CA GLY A 190 5.84 20.96 8.63
C GLY A 190 5.89 21.00 7.10
N GLU A 191 6.15 22.18 6.52
CA GLU A 191 6.32 22.34 5.06
C GLU A 191 7.51 21.51 4.57
N LEU A 192 7.25 20.56 3.67
CA LEU A 192 8.28 19.79 2.96
C LEU A 192 8.96 20.74 1.96
N ASN A 193 10.29 20.81 2.00
CA ASN A 193 11.04 21.51 0.96
C ASN A 193 11.32 20.58 -0.24
N SER A 194 11.91 21.13 -1.31
CA SER A 194 12.19 20.36 -2.53
C SER A 194 13.14 19.17 -2.32
N ILE A 195 14.03 19.21 -1.32
CA ILE A 195 14.89 18.07 -0.96
C ILE A 195 14.06 16.98 -0.30
N ASP A 196 13.17 17.35 0.62
CA ASP A 196 12.27 16.40 1.29
C ASP A 196 11.31 15.73 0.29
N HIS A 197 10.76 16.49 -0.66
CA HIS A 197 9.95 15.96 -1.77
C HIS A 197 10.75 14.95 -2.60
N ASN A 198 11.96 15.31 -3.01
CA ASN A 198 12.82 14.44 -3.79
C ASN A 198 13.17 13.14 -3.04
N ASP A 199 13.51 13.22 -1.76
CA ASP A 199 13.83 12.03 -0.96
C ASP A 199 12.60 11.13 -0.75
N LEU A 200 11.42 11.71 -0.51
CA LEU A 200 10.14 10.98 -0.48
C LEU A 200 9.88 10.24 -1.79
N LEU A 201 9.93 10.95 -2.91
CA LEU A 201 9.70 10.39 -4.24
C LEU A 201 10.70 9.27 -4.57
N TYR A 202 11.97 9.48 -4.25
CA TYR A 202 13.03 8.49 -4.45
C TYR A 202 12.75 7.22 -3.64
N CYS A 203 12.44 7.39 -2.36
CA CYS A 203 12.17 6.28 -1.45
C CYS A 203 10.90 5.52 -1.84
N PHE A 204 9.84 6.22 -2.25
CA PHE A 204 8.61 5.58 -2.69
C PHE A 204 8.80 4.83 -4.00
N ARG A 205 9.55 5.38 -4.96
CA ARG A 205 9.89 4.69 -6.21
C ARG A 205 10.64 3.38 -5.94
N ARG A 206 11.57 3.39 -4.99
CA ARG A 206 12.32 2.20 -4.56
C ARG A 206 11.40 1.15 -3.94
N ASP A 207 10.57 1.56 -2.97
CA ASP A 207 9.74 0.63 -2.21
C ASP A 207 8.54 0.11 -3.03
N SER A 208 7.96 0.92 -3.91
CA SER A 208 6.94 0.47 -4.86
C SER A 208 7.49 -0.57 -5.84
N ASN A 209 8.75 -0.43 -6.27
CA ASN A 209 9.42 -1.46 -7.07
C ASN A 209 9.60 -2.77 -6.28
N LYS A 210 9.97 -2.68 -4.99
CA LYS A 210 10.06 -3.85 -4.10
C LYS A 210 8.70 -4.55 -4.00
N VAL A 211 7.63 -3.82 -3.68
CA VAL A 211 6.26 -4.37 -3.59
C VAL A 211 5.85 -5.07 -4.90
N LYS A 212 6.02 -4.41 -6.05
CA LYS A 212 5.73 -4.98 -7.38
C LYS A 212 6.47 -6.30 -7.60
N ASN A 213 7.76 -6.37 -7.29
CA ASN A 213 8.57 -7.57 -7.50
C ASN A 213 8.24 -8.67 -6.50
N TYR A 214 7.99 -8.33 -5.23
CA TYR A 214 7.64 -9.29 -4.20
C TYR A 214 6.29 -9.94 -4.46
N LEU A 215 5.30 -9.19 -4.97
CA LEU A 215 4.01 -9.77 -5.37
C LEU A 215 4.17 -10.78 -6.51
N ARG A 216 5.05 -10.52 -7.48
CA ARG A 216 5.36 -11.49 -8.55
C ARG A 216 6.01 -12.75 -7.99
N ILE A 217 7.02 -12.61 -7.13
CA ILE A 217 7.69 -13.75 -6.49
C ILE A 217 6.71 -14.54 -5.62
N LEU A 218 5.84 -13.87 -4.86
CA LEU A 218 4.82 -14.49 -4.04
C LEU A 218 3.82 -15.29 -4.90
N LYS A 219 3.40 -14.76 -6.06
CA LYS A 219 2.58 -15.51 -7.02
C LYS A 219 3.28 -16.79 -7.47
N CYS A 220 4.53 -16.69 -7.93
CA CYS A 220 5.27 -17.83 -8.49
C CYS A 220 5.59 -18.92 -7.45
N THR A 221 5.83 -18.52 -6.20
CA THR A 221 6.05 -19.47 -5.09
C THR A 221 4.75 -20.06 -4.55
N THR A 222 3.62 -19.42 -4.80
CA THR A 222 2.29 -19.90 -4.37
C THR A 222 1.62 -20.78 -5.44
N LEU A 223 1.79 -20.43 -6.72
CA LEU A 223 1.14 -21.06 -7.87
C LEU A 223 2.19 -21.45 -8.93
N PRO A 224 3.05 -22.46 -8.65
CA PRO A 224 4.17 -22.83 -9.53
C PRO A 224 3.72 -23.46 -10.87
N GLU A 225 2.48 -23.92 -10.96
CA GLU A 225 1.90 -24.50 -12.19
C GLU A 225 1.52 -23.45 -13.23
N LEU A 226 1.52 -22.16 -12.85
CA LEU A 226 1.31 -21.05 -13.76
C LEU A 226 2.67 -20.53 -14.20
N ASP A 227 2.91 -20.46 -15.51
CA ASP A 227 4.17 -19.93 -16.05
C ASP A 227 4.48 -18.55 -15.46
N CYS A 228 5.68 -18.47 -14.89
CA CYS A 228 6.35 -17.35 -14.28
C CYS A 228 7.75 -17.24 -14.92
#